data_AF-A0A6I3DE89-F1
#
_entry.id   AF-A0A6I3DE89-F1
#
_cell.length_a   1.000
_cell.length_b   1.000
_cell.length_c   1.000
_cell.angle_alpha   90.00
_cell.angle_beta   90.00
_cell.angle_gamma   90.00
#
_symmetry.space_group_name_H-M   'P 1'
#
loop_
_entity.id
_entity.type
_entity.pdbx_description
1 polymer ?
#
loop_
_entity_poly.entity_id
_entity_poly.type
_entity_poly.pdbx_seq_one_letter_code
_entity_poly.pdbx_strand_id
1 'polypeptide(L)'
;MRKEVSSEDQAAQSIHLLSRHAHVLLILVKDPMVTIREISFVLDVTERTVLRILNQLEEQGFLRIERRGRNNSYRVLLDAESSSRFEKGCTVRDVVGLVKSQEHINEEPVEGI
;
A
#
# COMPACT_ATOMS: atom_id res chain seq x y z
N MET A 1 23.50 27.49 -28.55
CA MET A 1 23.81 27.69 -27.11
C MET A 1 22.67 28.50 -26.52
N ARG A 2 21.75 28.04 -25.66
CA ARG A 2 21.39 26.78 -24.98
C ARG A 2 19.85 26.79 -24.93
N LYS A 3 19.20 25.63 -25.11
CA LYS A 3 17.75 25.47 -25.02
C LYS A 3 17.29 25.69 -23.57
N GLU A 4 16.30 26.55 -23.36
CA GLU A 4 15.43 26.47 -22.19
C GLU A 4 14.16 25.79 -22.66
N VAL A 5 14.02 24.52 -22.28
CA VAL A 5 12.86 23.69 -22.59
C VAL A 5 11.81 24.01 -21.55
N SER A 6 10.62 24.40 -22.02
CA SER A 6 9.39 24.64 -21.24
C SER A 6 9.18 23.62 -20.13
N SER A 7 8.95 24.12 -18.93
CA SER A 7 8.55 23.36 -17.73
C SER A 7 7.08 22.89 -17.76
N GLU A 8 6.56 22.54 -18.94
CA GLU A 8 5.24 21.95 -19.13
C GLU A 8 5.42 20.47 -19.50
N ASP A 9 5.42 19.54 -18.53
CA ASP A 9 5.11 18.11 -18.84
C ASP A 9 4.96 17.13 -17.64
N GLN A 10 4.89 17.57 -16.37
CA GLN A 10 4.75 16.63 -15.22
C GLN A 10 3.46 16.74 -14.39
N ALA A 11 2.42 17.38 -14.91
CA ALA A 11 1.05 17.17 -14.44
C ALA A 11 0.35 16.05 -15.24
N ALA A 12 1.12 15.05 -15.69
CA ALA A 12 0.55 13.82 -16.22
C ALA A 12 -0.29 13.20 -15.09
N GLN A 13 -1.62 13.27 -15.23
CA GLN A 13 -2.57 12.78 -14.23
C GLN A 13 -2.19 11.36 -13.84
N SER A 14 -1.63 11.18 -12.64
CA SER A 14 -1.14 9.89 -12.18
C SER A 14 -2.32 8.94 -12.02
N ILE A 15 -2.39 7.93 -12.89
CA ILE A 15 -3.42 6.90 -12.78
C ILE A 15 -3.00 5.93 -11.67
N HIS A 16 -3.80 5.86 -10.61
CA HIS A 16 -3.66 4.81 -9.61
C HIS A 16 -4.29 3.52 -10.16
N LEU A 17 -3.46 2.61 -10.65
CA LEU A 17 -3.90 1.31 -11.17
C LEU A 17 -4.60 0.47 -10.09
N LEU A 18 -4.17 0.60 -8.83
CA LEU A 18 -4.75 -0.10 -7.69
C LEU A 18 -5.68 0.81 -6.90
N SER A 19 -6.75 0.22 -6.35
CA SER A 19 -7.58 0.89 -5.36
C SER A 19 -6.75 1.28 -4.12
N ARG A 20 -7.13 2.35 -3.43
CA ARG A 20 -6.47 2.75 -2.18
C ARG A 20 -6.49 1.63 -1.13
N HIS A 21 -7.56 0.84 -1.08
CA HIS A 21 -7.67 -0.34 -0.21
C HIS A 21 -6.61 -1.40 -0.53
N ALA A 22 -6.41 -1.71 -1.81
CA ALA A 22 -5.38 -2.66 -2.25
C ALA A 22 -3.96 -2.14 -1.95
N HIS A 23 -3.72 -0.85 -2.15
CA HIS A 23 -2.44 -0.22 -1.84
C HIS A 23 -2.15 -0.28 -0.32
N VAL A 24 -3.14 0.00 0.54
CA VAL A 24 -2.99 -0.19 1.99
C VAL A 24 -2.62 -1.63 2.33
N LEU A 25 -3.34 -2.63 1.79
CA LEU A 25 -3.02 -4.04 2.04
C LEU A 25 -1.59 -4.40 1.67
N LEU A 26 -1.09 -3.91 0.53
CA LEU A 26 0.29 -4.14 0.10
C LEU A 26 1.30 -3.55 1.10
N ILE A 27 1.07 -2.33 1.57
CA ILE A 27 1.93 -1.68 2.57
C ILE A 27 1.95 -2.50 3.86
N LEU A 28 0.77 -2.94 4.34
CA LEU A 28 0.65 -3.73 5.58
C LEU A 28 1.29 -5.12 5.47
N VAL A 29 1.27 -5.74 4.27
CA VAL A 29 1.98 -7.00 4.04
C VAL A 29 3.49 -6.81 4.05
N LYS A 30 3.98 -5.68 3.55
CA LYS A 30 5.42 -5.36 3.55
C LYS A 30 5.91 -5.04 4.96
N ASP A 31 5.15 -4.22 5.70
CA ASP A 31 5.45 -3.87 7.08
C ASP A 31 4.17 -3.90 7.94
N PRO A 32 4.00 -4.95 8.76
CA PRO A 32 2.88 -5.07 9.70
C PRO A 32 2.88 -4.05 10.85
N MET A 33 3.97 -3.32 11.09
CA MET A 33 4.11 -2.35 12.19
C MET A 33 4.11 -0.89 11.73
N VAL A 34 3.93 -0.67 10.43
CA VAL A 34 3.85 0.65 9.82
C VAL A 34 2.80 1.53 10.50
N THR A 35 3.12 2.81 10.66
CA THR A 35 2.22 3.76 11.31
C THR A 35 1.21 4.33 10.32
N ILE A 36 0.05 4.78 10.84
CA ILE A 36 -0.98 5.47 10.03
C ILE A 36 -0.39 6.69 9.31
N ARG A 37 0.54 7.38 9.96
CA ARG A 37 1.22 8.55 9.42
C ARG A 37 2.06 8.19 8.19
N GLU A 38 2.85 7.12 8.27
CA GLU A 38 3.64 6.63 7.13
C GLU A 38 2.75 6.17 5.97
N ILE A 39 1.68 5.43 6.26
CA ILE A 39 0.71 5.04 5.23
C ILE A 39 0.10 6.28 4.55
N SER A 40 -0.23 7.31 5.33
CA SER A 40 -0.84 8.54 4.81
C SER A 40 0.11 9.29 3.87
N PHE A 41 1.41 9.29 4.19
CA PHE A 41 2.45 9.89 3.37
C PHE A 41 2.66 9.13 2.06
N VAL A 42 2.75 7.79 2.11
CA VAL A 42 2.94 6.95 0.92
C VAL A 42 1.77 7.07 -0.06
N LEU A 43 0.55 7.20 0.47
CA LEU A 43 -0.67 7.24 -0.34
C LEU A 43 -1.11 8.65 -0.73
N ASP A 44 -0.42 9.68 -0.25
CA ASP A 44 -0.80 11.09 -0.39
C ASP A 44 -2.28 11.33 -0.01
N VAL A 45 -2.68 10.85 1.16
CA VAL A 45 -4.03 11.02 1.71
C VAL A 45 -3.96 11.41 3.18
N THR A 46 -5.09 11.85 3.74
CA THR A 46 -5.15 12.17 5.17
C THR A 46 -5.14 10.92 6.05
N GLU A 47 -4.60 11.04 7.26
CA GLU A 47 -4.66 9.97 8.28
C GLU A 47 -6.09 9.50 8.56
N ARG A 48 -7.06 10.41 8.55
CA ARG A 48 -8.49 10.07 8.68
C ARG A 48 -8.97 9.16 7.54
N THR A 49 -8.49 9.40 6.32
CA THR A 49 -8.79 8.55 5.16
C THR A 49 -8.19 7.15 5.35
N VAL A 50 -6.95 7.07 5.81
CA VAL A 50 -6.29 5.79 6.13
C VAL A 50 -7.06 5.03 7.20
N LEU A 51 -7.42 5.68 8.31
CA LEU A 51 -8.23 5.09 9.38
C LEU A 51 -9.54 4.51 8.86
N ARG A 52 -10.26 5.27 8.01
CA ARG A 52 -11.49 4.79 7.39
C ARG A 52 -11.25 3.55 6.51
N ILE A 53 -10.17 3.53 5.73
CA ILE A 53 -9.82 2.39 4.88
C ILE A 53 -9.49 1.17 5.75
N LEU A 54 -8.70 1.34 6.81
CA LEU A 54 -8.34 0.25 7.74
C LEU A 54 -9.57 -0.36 8.40
N ASN A 55 -10.50 0.47 8.89
CA ASN A 55 -11.76 -0.02 9.47
C ASN A 55 -12.60 -0.78 8.45
N GLN A 56 -12.72 -0.26 7.22
CA GLN A 56 -13.44 -0.97 6.15
C GLN A 56 -12.78 -2.32 5.82
N LEU A 57 -11.45 -2.38 5.78
CA LEU A 57 -10.73 -3.62 5.54
C LEU A 57 -10.93 -4.63 6.68
N GLU A 58 -10.99 -4.17 7.93
CA GLU A 58 -11.27 -5.01 9.09
C GLU A 58 -12.71 -5.52 9.10
N GLU A 59 -13.70 -4.66 8.85
CA GLU A 59 -15.12 -5.02 8.74
C GLU A 59 -15.39 -6.07 7.65
N GLN A 60 -14.65 -5.98 6.55
CA GLN A 60 -14.75 -6.93 5.44
C GLN A 60 -13.89 -8.20 5.65
N GLY A 61 -13.19 -8.31 6.78
CA GLY A 61 -12.41 -9.49 7.13
C GLY A 61 -11.08 -9.65 6.38
N PHE A 62 -10.57 -8.59 5.75
CA PHE A 62 -9.24 -8.61 5.09
C PHE A 62 -8.10 -8.28 6.04
N LEU A 63 -8.40 -7.67 7.18
CA LEU A 63 -7.42 -7.17 8.14
C LEU A 63 -7.86 -7.51 9.57
N ARG A 64 -6.89 -7.81 10.43
CA ARG A 64 -7.07 -7.74 11.89
C ARG A 64 -6.09 -6.73 12.47
N ILE A 65 -6.59 -5.86 13.33
CA ILE A 65 -5.77 -4.88 14.03
C ILE A 65 -5.51 -5.38 15.45
N GLU A 66 -4.25 -5.67 15.77
CA GLU A 66 -3.81 -6.05 17.10
C GLU A 66 -3.06 -4.90 17.75
N ARG A 67 -3.54 -4.39 18.89
CA ARG A 67 -2.82 -3.35 19.62
C ARG A 67 -1.65 -3.96 20.39
N ARG A 68 -0.41 -3.60 20.01
CA ARG A 68 0.82 -3.99 20.71
C ARG A 68 1.42 -2.78 21.42
N GLY A 69 0.92 -2.54 22.64
CA GLY A 69 1.38 -1.43 23.48
C GLY A 69 0.98 -0.05 22.91
N ARG A 70 1.98 0.74 22.50
CA ARG A 70 1.80 2.08 21.90
C ARG A 70 1.57 2.04 20.39
N ASN A 71 1.82 0.90 19.75
CA ASN A 71 1.72 0.73 18.31
C ASN A 71 0.61 -0.25 17.95
N ASN A 72 0.09 -0.10 16.75
CA ASN A 72 -0.80 -1.09 16.15
C ASN A 72 0.05 -2.08 15.34
N SER A 73 -0.32 -3.35 15.39
CA SER A 73 0.19 -4.39 14.50
C SER A 73 -0.96 -4.84 13.61
N TYR A 74 -0.69 -4.86 12.31
CA TYR A 74 -1.68 -5.13 11.28
C TYR A 74 -1.46 -6.52 10.71
N ARG A 75 -2.42 -7.41 10.86
CA ARG A 75 -2.37 -8.76 10.29
C ARG A 75 -3.32 -8.87 9.11
N VAL A 76 -2.77 -8.90 7.91
CA VAL A 76 -3.55 -9.12 6.69
C VAL A 76 -3.98 -10.58 6.60
N LEU A 77 -5.28 -10.80 6.44
CA LEU A 77 -5.88 -12.11 6.27
C LEU A 77 -5.85 -12.49 4.78
N LEU A 78 -4.74 -13.11 4.37
CA LEU A 78 -4.48 -13.44 2.97
C LEU A 78 -5.43 -14.51 2.39
N ASP A 79 -6.01 -15.33 3.27
CA ASP A 79 -6.97 -16.39 2.94
C ASP A 79 -8.43 -15.91 2.97
N ALA A 80 -8.67 -14.61 3.17
CA ALA A 80 -10.00 -14.05 3.12
C ALA A 80 -10.56 -14.16 1.69
N GLU A 81 -11.46 -15.12 1.48
CA GLU A 81 -12.29 -15.17 0.28
C GLU A 81 -13.22 -13.96 0.31
N SER A 82 -12.98 -12.96 -0.55
CA SER A 82 -14.00 -11.92 -0.71
C SER A 82 -15.20 -12.56 -1.40
N SER A 83 -16.32 -12.58 -0.71
CA SER A 83 -17.56 -13.16 -1.21
C SER A 83 -18.21 -12.35 -2.34
N SER A 84 -17.62 -11.24 -2.81
CA SER A 84 -18.27 -10.34 -3.78
C SER A 84 -17.40 -9.68 -4.85
N ARG A 85 -16.05 -9.77 -4.85
CA ARG A 85 -15.24 -8.93 -5.75
C ARG A 85 -13.97 -9.53 -6.34
N PHE A 86 -13.55 -10.72 -5.93
CA PHE A 86 -12.51 -11.46 -6.63
C PHE A 86 -13.16 -12.44 -7.60
N GLU A 87 -12.56 -12.63 -8.78
CA GLU A 87 -12.91 -13.76 -9.64
C GLU A 87 -12.75 -15.06 -8.83
N LYS A 88 -13.64 -16.03 -9.04
CA LYS A 88 -13.65 -17.28 -8.28
C LYS A 88 -12.26 -17.91 -8.30
N GLY A 89 -11.68 -18.11 -7.12
CA GLY A 89 -10.34 -18.71 -6.95
C GLY A 89 -9.19 -17.71 -6.80
N CYS A 90 -9.44 -16.39 -6.86
CA CYS A 90 -8.43 -15.38 -6.54
C CYS A 90 -8.56 -14.92 -5.07
N THR A 91 -7.46 -15.02 -4.33
CA THR A 91 -7.34 -14.57 -2.94
C THR A 91 -6.50 -13.29 -2.86
N VAL A 92 -6.56 -12.61 -1.71
CA VAL A 92 -5.64 -11.48 -1.44
C VAL A 92 -4.18 -11.94 -1.52
N ARG A 93 -3.89 -13.20 -1.15
CA ARG A 93 -2.57 -13.82 -1.34
C ARG A 93 -2.08 -13.74 -2.78
N ASP A 94 -2.94 -14.05 -3.74
CA ASP A 94 -2.54 -14.14 -5.16
C ASP A 94 -2.17 -12.76 -5.72
N VAL A 95 -2.97 -11.74 -5.38
CA VAL A 95 -2.70 -10.35 -5.76
C VAL A 95 -1.42 -9.84 -5.12
N VAL A 96 -1.23 -10.12 -3.82
CA VAL A 96 -0.02 -9.73 -3.09
C VAL A 96 1.21 -10.46 -3.63
N GLY A 97 1.09 -11.75 -3.97
CA GLY A 97 2.15 -12.56 -4.55
C GLY A 97 2.62 -12.04 -5.90
N LEU A 98 1.69 -11.54 -6.73
CA LEU A 98 2.02 -10.93 -8.01
C LEU A 98 2.93 -9.70 -7.85
N VAL A 99 2.65 -8.85 -6.85
CA VAL A 99 3.42 -7.61 -6.64
C VAL A 99 4.79 -7.88 -5.99
N LYS A 100 4.90 -8.90 -5.12
CA LYS A 100 6.19 -9.25 -4.48
C LYS A 100 7.25 -9.77 -5.46
N SER A 101 6.88 -10.13 -6.69
CA SER A 101 7.81 -10.59 -7.73
C SER A 101 8.61 -9.45 -8.40
N GLN A 102 8.57 -8.24 -7.84
CA GLN A 102 9.22 -7.03 -8.38
C GLN A 102 10.12 -6.32 -7.34
N GLU A 103 10.82 -7.06 -6.48
CA GLU A 103 11.93 -6.46 -5.72
C GLU A 103 13.20 -6.40 -6.59
N HIS A 104 13.31 -5.37 -7.42
CA HIS A 104 14.59 -4.83 -7.85
C HIS A 104 14.47 -3.30 -7.91
N ILE A 105 15.60 -2.63 -7.66
CA ILE A 105 15.91 -1.18 -7.70
C ILE A 105 15.34 -0.29 -6.57
N ASN A 106 16.07 -0.27 -5.43
CA ASN A 106 16.85 0.90 -5.01
C ASN A 106 17.69 0.56 -3.77
N GLU A 107 18.75 -0.22 -3.97
CA GLU A 107 19.94 -0.11 -3.13
C GLU A 107 20.84 0.93 -3.79
N GLU A 108 20.75 2.19 -3.34
CA GLU A 108 21.87 3.12 -3.55
C GLU A 108 22.91 2.82 -2.45
N PRO A 109 24.18 2.63 -2.83
CA PRO A 109 25.23 2.25 -1.90
C PRO A 109 25.50 3.40 -0.95
N VAL A 110 25.55 3.08 0.35
CA VAL A 110 26.12 3.99 1.34
C VAL A 110 27.61 4.09 1.03
N GLU A 111 28.00 5.10 0.25
CA GLU A 111 29.41 5.43 0.04
C GLU A 111 30.03 5.72 1.41
N GLY A 112 30.91 4.81 1.82
CA GLY A 112 31.97 5.15 2.75
C GLY A 112 32.99 6.02 2.02
N ILE A 113 33.39 7.11 2.68
CA ILE A 113 34.76 7.58 2.97
C ILE A 113 34.65 8.58 4.11
#